data_AF-A0A5P2X6E3-F1
#
_entry.id   AF-A0A5P2X6E3-F1
#
_cell.length_a   1.000
_cell.length_b   1.000
_cell.length_c   1.000
_cell.angle_alpha   90.00
_cell.angle_beta   90.00
_cell.angle_gamma   90.00
#
_symmetry.space_group_name_H-M   'P 1'
#
loop_
_entity.id
_entity.type
_entity.pdbx_description
1 polymer ?
#
loop_
_entity_poly.entity_id
_entity_poly.type
_entity_poly.pdbx_seq_one_letter_code
_entity_poly.pdbx_strand_id
1 'polypeptide(L)'
;MTGSTPPPPGDTREQLPDHLLALIDVPLYVSTACEAADRLTEAITVHPGHADELRQWSDRMHARCRINNKYTGQLCRYPCHLRADTAHALDSR
;
A
#
# COMPACT_ATOMS: atom_id res chain seq x y z
N MET A 1 -13.39 20.67 -13.60
CA MET A 1 -13.03 19.48 -14.39
C MET A 1 -11.52 19.31 -14.31
N THR A 2 -11.00 18.59 -13.31
CA THR A 2 -9.57 18.29 -13.22
C THR A 2 -9.26 17.18 -14.20
N GLY A 3 -8.67 17.54 -15.34
CA GLY A 3 -8.34 16.62 -16.42
C GLY A 3 -7.46 15.48 -15.90
N SER A 4 -7.92 14.25 -16.09
CA SER A 4 -7.17 13.03 -15.82
C SER A 4 -6.06 12.85 -16.86
N THR A 5 -5.10 13.77 -16.90
CA THR A 5 -3.90 13.59 -17.70
C THR A 5 -3.13 12.43 -17.06
N PRO A 6 -2.99 11.28 -17.74
CA PRO A 6 -2.20 10.20 -17.19
C PRO A 6 -0.77 10.70 -16.96
N PRO A 7 -0.12 10.29 -15.86
CA PRO A 7 1.25 10.69 -15.61
C PRO A 7 2.14 10.26 -16.80
N PRO A 8 3.16 11.05 -17.15
CA PRO A 8 4.08 10.69 -18.22
C PRO A 8 4.70 9.31 -17.94
N PRO A 9 4.96 8.49 -18.96
CA PRO A 9 5.65 7.22 -18.77
C PRO A 9 7.00 7.48 -18.10
N GLY A 10 7.24 6.84 -16.94
CA GLY A 10 8.42 7.06 -16.11
C GLY A 10 8.21 8.00 -14.92
N ASP A 11 7.01 8.53 -14.69
CA ASP A 11 6.69 9.28 -13.47
C ASP A 11 6.80 8.35 -12.23
N THR A 12 7.65 8.74 -11.29
CA THR A 12 7.92 8.01 -10.05
C THR A 12 6.99 8.42 -8.91
N ARG A 13 5.99 9.28 -9.14
CA ARG A 13 5.04 9.74 -8.11
C ARG A 13 4.31 8.61 -7.37
N GLU A 14 4.14 7.45 -8.00
CA GLU A 14 3.56 6.26 -7.38
C GLU A 14 4.59 5.27 -6.81
N GLN A 15 5.89 5.53 -7.01
CA GLN A 15 6.98 4.75 -6.45
C GLN A 15 7.34 5.27 -5.06
N LEU A 16 7.68 4.35 -4.15
CA LEU A 16 8.18 4.75 -2.84
C LEU A 16 9.50 5.51 -3.03
N PRO A 17 9.69 6.68 -2.40
CA PRO A 17 10.94 7.42 -2.49
C PRO A 17 12.10 6.60 -1.94
N ASP A 18 13.26 6.69 -2.58
CA ASP A 18 14.45 5.90 -2.21
C ASP A 18 14.86 6.10 -0.75
N HIS A 19 14.71 7.31 -0.21
CA HIS A 19 15.06 7.60 1.19
C HIS A 19 14.14 6.90 2.19
N LEU A 20 12.87 6.68 1.86
CA LEU A 20 11.96 5.89 2.70
C LEU A 20 12.13 4.40 2.48
N LEU A 21 12.44 3.99 1.25
CA LEU A 21 12.76 2.61 0.92
C LEU A 21 13.99 2.13 1.71
N ALA A 22 14.98 3.00 1.92
CA ALA A 22 16.14 2.73 2.75
C ALA A 22 15.83 2.55 4.26
N LEU A 23 14.64 2.98 4.72
CA LEU A 23 14.21 2.85 6.12
C LEU A 23 13.43 1.55 6.39
N ILE A 24 13.08 0.81 5.34
CA ILE A 24 12.29 -0.42 5.45
C ILE A 24 13.08 -1.60 4.89
N ASP A 25 13.07 -2.71 5.62
CA ASP A 25 13.52 -3.98 5.06
C ASP A 25 12.34 -4.63 4.35
N VAL A 26 12.40 -4.76 3.03
CA VAL A 26 11.34 -5.40 2.23
C VAL A 26 11.95 -6.01 0.97
N PRO A 27 11.63 -7.27 0.61
CA PRO A 27 12.17 -7.85 -0.60
C PRO A 27 11.60 -7.13 -1.83
N LEU A 28 12.47 -6.35 -2.48
CA LEU A 28 12.14 -5.56 -3.67
C LEU A 28 11.51 -6.46 -4.74
N TYR A 29 10.52 -5.93 -5.47
CA TYR A 29 9.82 -6.56 -6.60
C TYR A 29 8.85 -7.71 -6.29
N VAL A 30 8.94 -8.36 -5.13
CA VAL A 30 8.02 -9.46 -4.75
C VAL A 30 7.00 -9.06 -3.70
N SER A 31 7.21 -7.94 -3.03
CA SER A 31 6.30 -7.47 -1.99
C SER A 31 5.04 -6.84 -2.53
N THR A 32 3.93 -7.14 -1.88
CA THR A 32 2.64 -6.51 -2.12
C THR A 32 2.64 -5.08 -1.57
N ALA A 33 1.72 -4.24 -2.08
CA ALA A 33 1.59 -2.88 -1.55
C ALA A 33 1.23 -2.87 -0.05
N CYS A 34 0.41 -3.82 0.39
CA CYS A 34 0.06 -3.94 1.80
C CYS A 34 1.23 -4.41 2.69
N GLU A 35 2.09 -5.31 2.21
CA GLU A 35 3.32 -5.68 2.93
C GLU A 35 4.27 -4.48 3.05
N ALA A 36 4.39 -3.66 2.00
CA ALA A 36 5.18 -2.43 2.06
C ALA A 36 4.58 -1.42 3.07
N ALA A 37 3.25 -1.31 3.15
CA ALA A 37 2.57 -0.44 4.10
C ALA A 37 2.83 -0.83 5.56
N ASP A 38 2.85 -2.14 5.86
CA ASP A 38 3.20 -2.62 7.19
C ASP A 38 4.63 -2.26 7.57
N ARG A 39 5.60 -2.47 6.66
CA ARG A 39 7.00 -2.12 6.92
C ARG A 39 7.17 -0.62 7.13
N LEU A 40 6.46 0.22 6.36
CA LEU A 40 6.42 1.67 6.60
C LEU A 40 5.84 1.99 7.97
N THR A 41 4.83 1.26 8.41
CA THR A 41 4.20 1.44 9.73
C THR A 41 5.15 1.04 10.86
N GLU A 42 5.88 -0.06 10.71
CA GLU A 42 6.93 -0.47 11.64
C GLU A 42 8.06 0.57 11.71
N ALA A 43 8.48 1.10 10.56
CA ALA A 43 9.53 2.12 10.46
C ALA A 43 9.17 3.43 11.17
N ILE A 44 7.89 3.77 11.35
CA ILE A 44 7.47 4.94 12.15
C ILE A 44 8.01 4.84 13.58
N THR A 45 7.99 3.63 14.15
CA THR A 45 8.43 3.39 15.53
C THR A 45 9.94 3.56 15.68
N VAL A 46 10.70 3.21 14.64
CA VAL A 46 12.17 3.27 14.62
C VAL A 46 12.68 4.66 14.19
N HIS A 47 11.96 5.33 13.30
CA HIS A 47 12.34 6.60 12.67
C HIS A 47 11.28 7.69 12.89
N PRO A 48 11.08 8.17 14.13
CA PRO A 48 10.04 9.14 14.45
C PRO A 48 10.19 10.47 13.69
N GLY A 49 11.42 10.83 13.28
CA GLY A 49 11.69 12.01 12.45
C GLY A 49 11.08 11.97 11.05
N HIS A 50 10.70 10.78 10.57
CA HIS A 50 10.03 10.56 9.28
C HIS A 50 8.58 10.09 9.45
N ALA A 51 8.04 10.09 10.68
CA ALA A 51 6.75 9.47 11.01
C ALA A 51 5.58 9.96 10.14
N ASP A 52 5.53 11.25 9.82
CA ASP A 52 4.43 11.82 9.05
C ASP A 52 4.51 11.45 7.57
N GLU A 53 5.73 11.37 7.02
CA GLU A 53 5.96 10.95 5.65
C GLU A 53 5.70 9.45 5.48
N LEU A 54 6.19 8.64 6.42
CA LEU A 54 5.98 7.19 6.48
C LEU A 54 4.48 6.85 6.59
N ARG A 55 3.71 7.57 7.41
CA ARG A 55 2.25 7.41 7.49
C ARG A 55 1.56 7.70 6.17
N GLN A 56 1.87 8.84 5.54
CA GLN A 56 1.28 9.21 4.26
C GLN A 56 1.57 8.21 3.15
N TRP A 57 2.75 7.58 3.18
CA TRP A 57 3.09 6.53 2.22
C TRP A 57 2.45 5.19 2.56
N SER A 58 2.36 4.82 3.84
CA SER A 58 1.61 3.64 4.28
C SER A 58 0.15 3.68 3.82
N ASP A 59 -0.52 4.83 4.02
CA ASP A 59 -1.91 5.04 3.57
C ASP A 59 -2.05 4.91 2.05
N ARG A 60 -1.10 5.51 1.29
CA ARG A 60 -1.06 5.41 -0.18
C ARG A 60 -0.84 3.97 -0.65
N MET A 61 0.02 3.23 0.03
CA MET A 61 0.30 1.82 -0.27
C MET A 61 -0.92 0.94 -0.01
N HIS A 62 -1.65 1.16 1.09
CA HIS A 62 -2.93 0.49 1.32
C HIS A 62 -3.98 0.87 0.28
N ALA A 63 -4.11 2.15 -0.07
CA ALA A 63 -5.11 2.63 -1.04
C ALA A 63 -4.92 2.05 -2.45
N ARG A 64 -3.67 1.81 -2.87
CA ARG A 64 -3.37 1.19 -4.18
C ARG A 64 -3.39 -0.34 -4.16
N CYS A 65 -3.48 -0.95 -2.97
CA CYS A 65 -3.44 -2.40 -2.82
C CYS A 65 -4.60 -3.01 -3.62
N ARG A 66 -4.32 -4.08 -4.37
CA ARG A 66 -5.33 -4.83 -5.12
C ARG A 66 -5.51 -6.19 -4.47
N ILE A 67 -6.75 -6.66 -4.35
CA ILE A 67 -7.04 -7.98 -3.78
C ILE A 67 -6.31 -9.10 -4.52
N ASN A 68 -6.16 -9.01 -5.84
CA ASN A 68 -5.37 -9.93 -6.63
C ASN A 68 -4.05 -9.28 -7.04
N ASN A 69 -2.93 -9.77 -6.48
CA ASN A 69 -1.61 -9.32 -6.87
C ASN A 69 -1.21 -9.98 -8.20
N LYS A 70 -1.15 -9.18 -9.26
CA LYS A 70 -0.81 -9.67 -10.61
C LYS A 70 0.61 -10.21 -10.74
N TYR A 71 1.55 -9.78 -9.91
CA TYR A 71 2.95 -10.17 -10.01
C TYR A 71 3.24 -11.49 -9.30
N THR A 72 2.63 -11.73 -8.13
CA THR A 72 2.81 -12.97 -7.37
C THR A 72 1.69 -14.00 -7.61
N GLY A 73 0.58 -13.59 -8.24
CA GLY A 73 -0.62 -14.40 -8.40
C GLY A 73 -1.35 -14.71 -7.08
N GLN A 74 -0.91 -14.11 -5.97
CA GLN A 74 -1.49 -14.35 -4.65
C GLN A 74 -2.59 -13.33 -4.33
N LEU A 75 -3.60 -13.78 -3.59
CA LEU A 75 -4.59 -12.89 -3.00
C LEU A 75 -3.97 -12.14 -1.82
N CYS A 76 -4.20 -10.83 -1.78
CA CYS A 76 -3.89 -10.02 -0.63
C CYS A 76 -4.76 -10.47 0.55
N ARG A 77 -4.10 -10.78 1.66
CA ARG A 77 -4.76 -11.28 2.88
C ARG A 77 -5.07 -10.18 3.89
N TYR A 78 -4.78 -8.93 3.54
CA TYR A 78 -4.90 -7.81 4.47
C TYR A 78 -6.36 -7.39 4.71
N PRO A 79 -6.70 -6.93 5.93
CA PRO A 79 -8.05 -6.46 6.26
C PRO A 79 -8.55 -5.29 5.41
N CYS A 80 -7.67 -4.57 4.72
CA CYS A 80 -8.05 -3.52 3.78
C CYS A 80 -8.96 -4.02 2.63
N HIS A 81 -8.99 -5.33 2.37
CA HIS A 81 -9.89 -5.96 1.40
C HIS A 81 -11.06 -6.72 2.04
N LEU A 82 -11.04 -6.99 3.35
CA LEU A 82 -12.09 -7.72 4.05
C LEU A 82 -13.39 -6.89 4.26
N ARG A 83 -13.35 -5.58 3.99
CA ARG A 83 -14.49 -4.67 4.23
C ARG A 83 -15.56 -4.67 3.12
N ALA A 84 -15.38 -5.40 2.03
CA ALA A 84 -16.37 -5.48 0.95
C ALA A 84 -17.33 -6.68 1.06
N ASP A 85 -16.94 -7.75 1.75
CA ASP A 85 -17.65 -9.04 1.65
C ASP A 85 -18.60 -9.33 2.82
N THR A 86 -18.58 -8.53 3.90
CA THR A 86 -19.36 -8.81 5.12
C THR A 86 -20.73 -8.13 5.19
N ALA A 87 -21.13 -7.36 4.18
CA ALA A 87 -22.46 -6.72 4.14
C ALA A 87 -23.58 -7.62 3.57
N HIS A 88 -23.30 -8.87 3.18
CA HIS A 88 -24.32 -9.78 2.61
C HIS A 88 -24.66 -11.01 3.46
N ALA A 89 -24.14 -11.12 4.70
CA ALA A 89 -24.32 -12.31 5.54
C ALA A 89 -25.21 -12.11 6.78
N LEU A 90 -25.93 -10.99 6.89
CA LEU A 90 -26.79 -10.68 8.06
C LEU A 90 -28.27 -10.46 7.71
N ASP A 91 -28.71 -10.73 6.48
CA ASP A 91 -30.11 -10.56 6.03
C ASP A 91 -30.73 -11.90 5.58
N SER A 92 -30.70 -12.89 6.47
CA SER A 92 -31.41 -14.16 6.30
C SER A 92 -31.66 -14.81 7.68
N ARG A 93 -32.59 -14.24 8.44
CA ARG A 93 -33.30 -14.90 9.54
C ARG A 93 -34.74 -14.44 9.59
#